data_AF-A0A959KLD2-F1
#
_entry.id   AF-A0A959KLD2-F1
#
_cell.length_a   1.000
_cell.length_b   1.000
_cell.length_c   1.000
_cell.angle_alpha   90.00
_cell.angle_beta   90.00
_cell.angle_gamma   90.00
#
_symmetry.space_group_name_H-M   'P 1'
#
loop_
_entity.id
_entity.type
_entity.pdbx_description
1 polymer ?
#
loop_
_entity_poly.entity_id
_entity_poly.type
_entity_poly.pdbx_seq_one_letter_code
_entity_poly.pdbx_strand_id
1 'polypeptide(L)'
;MSIPVIKKGLYPFLLLALVACSPGQPEPYLPDEVFGELFREVQQTMTLGDYKTFVDAIPKRSPKVILQDYRSSHSEAGFDLKAFVLENFELPQPLPFIEVDTGQDLQAHLRSHWTNLVRQPVKTDPNSTLIELPYPYVVPGGRFREMFYWDSYFTILGLLASGEDELALGMIRNFAYLIDEYGYIPNGNRSYFLSRSQPPFFAATLTAYAEKHGQEAILEFLPHLEKEYDYWMDHQAEIPKGEYVGRHLIVLGNGDYFNRYYGAKDYARAEGYGKEMRWAESIPDEERPQFFRNLRTVCESGWDFSTRWYADGRHKSTIHAMDLAPVDLQSLLYMAEHLLYELHQQLGNAPQASFYQSRAERRKELIHRYHFAPTQGIYLDYDFVGDSLTNRPTLAMLYPLYAECATPEAAQIVGNFVRARFLSDGGLATSLVDSGEQWDYPNGWAPHQFIGVQGLLNY
;
A
#
# COMPACT_ATOMS: atom_id res chain seq x y z
N MET A 1 9.73 25.85 -69.85
CA MET A 1 9.41 24.41 -69.99
C MET A 1 9.45 23.80 -68.62
N SER A 2 8.34 23.18 -68.25
CA SER A 2 7.97 22.79 -66.89
C SER A 2 8.74 21.56 -66.40
N ILE A 3 9.33 21.65 -65.21
CA ILE A 3 9.89 20.52 -64.47
C ILE A 3 8.95 20.25 -63.28
N PRO A 4 8.45 19.03 -63.07
CA PRO A 4 7.45 18.77 -62.04
C PRO A 4 8.10 18.68 -60.65
N VAL A 5 7.41 19.30 -59.69
CA VAL A 5 7.69 19.28 -58.26
C VAL A 5 7.33 17.91 -57.68
N ILE A 6 8.33 17.18 -57.17
CA ILE A 6 8.12 15.97 -56.37
C ILE A 6 7.88 16.42 -54.92
N LYS A 7 6.63 16.34 -54.47
CA LYS A 7 6.27 16.40 -53.05
C LYS A 7 6.78 15.13 -52.37
N LYS A 8 7.84 15.24 -51.56
CA LYS A 8 8.18 14.20 -50.56
C LYS A 8 7.39 14.48 -49.29
N GLY A 9 6.39 13.63 -49.03
CA GLY A 9 5.67 13.62 -47.76
C GLY A 9 6.61 13.21 -46.63
N LEU A 10 6.67 14.04 -45.59
CA LEU A 10 7.28 13.71 -44.31
C LEU A 10 6.30 12.79 -43.57
N TYR A 11 6.61 11.49 -43.50
CA TYR A 11 5.94 10.59 -42.56
C TYR A 11 6.59 10.77 -41.19
N PRO A 12 5.83 10.95 -40.09
CA PRO A 12 6.40 10.92 -38.75
C PRO A 12 6.78 9.48 -38.44
N PHE A 13 8.05 9.23 -38.18
CA PHE A 13 8.49 7.99 -37.55
C PHE A 13 7.92 7.97 -36.13
N LEU A 14 6.86 7.19 -35.92
CA LEU A 14 6.44 6.71 -34.62
C LEU A 14 7.59 5.85 -34.09
N LEU A 15 8.40 6.38 -33.18
CA LEU A 15 9.23 5.55 -32.32
C LEU A 15 8.28 4.84 -31.34
N LEU A 16 7.85 3.64 -31.69
CA LEU A 16 7.37 2.68 -30.69
C LEU A 16 8.57 2.40 -29.79
N ALA A 17 8.55 2.95 -28.57
CA ALA A 17 9.33 2.41 -27.47
C ALA A 17 8.84 0.98 -27.22
N LEU A 18 9.55 0.01 -27.79
CA LEU A 18 9.44 -1.39 -27.38
C LEU A 18 9.94 -1.45 -25.94
N VAL A 19 9.00 -1.41 -25.00
CA VAL A 19 9.24 -1.93 -23.65
C VAL A 19 9.69 -3.37 -23.86
N ALA A 20 10.96 -3.63 -23.56
CA ALA A 20 11.46 -4.98 -23.52
C ALA A 20 10.72 -5.70 -22.39
N CYS A 21 9.67 -6.47 -22.73
CA CYS A 21 9.13 -7.46 -21.82
C CYS A 21 10.27 -8.41 -21.46
N SER A 22 10.63 -8.47 -20.18
CA SER A 22 11.37 -9.62 -19.65
C SER A 22 10.64 -10.91 -20.08
N PRO A 23 11.38 -11.97 -20.44
CA PRO A 23 10.78 -13.25 -20.82
C PRO A 23 9.80 -13.70 -19.71
N GLY A 24 8.59 -14.03 -20.15
CA GLY A 24 7.37 -14.03 -19.34
C GLY A 24 7.42 -14.87 -18.08
N GLN A 25 7.29 -14.21 -16.94
CA GLN A 25 6.76 -14.83 -15.73
C GLN A 25 5.35 -15.38 -16.05
N PRO A 26 5.01 -16.59 -15.59
CA PRO A 26 3.65 -17.10 -15.72
C PRO A 26 2.66 -16.11 -15.12
N GLU A 27 1.49 -15.94 -15.76
CA GLU A 27 0.46 -15.05 -15.22
C GLU A 27 0.09 -15.48 -13.78
N PRO A 28 -0.08 -14.52 -12.86
CA PRO A 28 -0.38 -14.84 -11.48
C PRO A 28 -1.75 -15.53 -11.40
N TYR A 29 -1.85 -16.56 -10.55
CA TYR A 29 -3.12 -17.23 -10.30
C TYR A 29 -4.10 -16.30 -9.58
N LEU A 30 -5.25 -16.03 -10.22
CA LEU A 30 -6.32 -15.17 -9.70
C LEU A 30 -7.61 -15.98 -9.52
N PRO A 31 -8.00 -16.34 -8.28
CA PRO A 31 -9.13 -17.25 -8.04
C PRO A 31 -10.49 -16.68 -8.48
N ASP A 32 -10.65 -15.36 -8.48
CA ASP A 32 -11.84 -14.67 -8.98
C ASP A 32 -12.02 -14.84 -10.49
N GLU A 33 -10.92 -14.82 -11.24
CA GLU A 33 -10.93 -15.03 -12.70
C GLU A 33 -11.04 -16.52 -13.05
N VAL A 34 -10.31 -17.37 -12.32
CA VAL A 34 -10.24 -18.82 -12.57
C VAL A 34 -11.54 -19.53 -12.24
N PHE A 35 -12.19 -19.19 -11.12
CA PHE A 35 -13.41 -19.88 -10.67
C PHE A 35 -14.71 -19.13 -10.97
N GLY A 36 -14.65 -17.89 -11.45
CA GLY A 36 -15.80 -17.18 -12.02
C GLY A 36 -17.07 -17.28 -11.16
N GLU A 37 -18.09 -17.99 -11.66
CA GLU A 37 -19.35 -18.13 -10.92
C GLU A 37 -19.24 -18.86 -9.56
N LEU A 38 -18.38 -19.89 -9.44
CA LEU A 38 -18.15 -20.58 -8.16
C LEU A 38 -17.58 -19.61 -7.13
N PHE A 39 -16.60 -18.80 -7.56
CA PHE A 39 -16.01 -17.78 -6.69
C PHE A 39 -17.05 -16.78 -6.19
N ARG A 40 -17.85 -16.25 -7.12
CA ARG A 40 -18.90 -15.26 -6.78
C ARG A 40 -19.91 -15.83 -5.79
N GLU A 41 -20.38 -17.05 -6.00
CA GLU A 41 -21.36 -17.67 -5.11
C GLU A 41 -20.78 -17.89 -3.70
N VAL A 42 -19.56 -18.43 -3.60
CA VAL A 42 -18.88 -18.66 -2.31
C VAL A 42 -18.72 -17.35 -1.53
N GLN A 43 -18.31 -16.29 -2.22
CA GLN A 43 -18.08 -14.97 -1.64
C GLN A 43 -19.39 -14.28 -1.22
N GLN A 44 -20.41 -14.27 -2.07
CA GLN A 44 -21.66 -13.56 -1.81
C GLN A 44 -22.51 -14.23 -0.73
N THR A 45 -22.48 -15.56 -0.65
CA THR A 45 -23.21 -16.33 0.38
C THR A 45 -22.45 -16.42 1.70
N MET A 46 -21.22 -15.91 1.78
CA MET A 46 -20.31 -16.07 2.94
C MET A 46 -20.16 -17.54 3.37
N THR A 47 -20.05 -18.46 2.41
CA THR A 47 -20.05 -19.92 2.66
C THR A 47 -19.05 -20.35 3.74
N LEU A 48 -17.88 -19.70 3.77
CA LEU A 48 -16.78 -20.00 4.69
C LEU A 48 -16.71 -19.09 5.92
N GLY A 49 -17.67 -18.18 6.10
CA GLY A 49 -17.74 -17.24 7.23
C GLY A 49 -16.82 -16.01 7.14
N ASP A 50 -15.91 -15.98 6.17
CA ASP A 50 -15.02 -14.85 5.86
C ASP A 50 -14.73 -14.78 4.35
N TYR A 51 -14.40 -13.60 3.84
CA TYR A 51 -14.14 -13.32 2.42
C TYR A 51 -12.71 -13.66 1.96
N LYS A 52 -11.75 -13.76 2.88
CA LYS A 52 -10.35 -14.05 2.55
C LYS A 52 -10.07 -15.56 2.53
N THR A 53 -10.81 -16.35 3.28
CA THR A 53 -10.57 -17.79 3.40
C THR A 53 -10.59 -18.52 2.04
N PHE A 54 -11.51 -18.15 1.14
CA PHE A 54 -11.60 -18.81 -0.17
C PHE A 54 -10.52 -18.35 -1.16
N VAL A 55 -10.10 -17.08 -1.14
CA VAL A 55 -9.01 -16.59 -2.01
C VAL A 55 -7.65 -17.18 -1.64
N ASP A 56 -7.50 -17.66 -0.41
CA ASP A 56 -6.29 -18.31 0.08
C ASP A 56 -6.32 -19.84 -0.11
N ALA A 57 -7.43 -20.38 -0.61
CA ALA A 57 -7.61 -21.83 -0.74
C ALA A 57 -6.88 -22.38 -1.96
N ILE A 58 -6.28 -23.56 -1.80
CA ILE A 58 -5.56 -24.27 -2.87
C ILE A 58 -6.48 -25.33 -3.48
N PRO A 59 -6.71 -25.34 -4.79
CA PRO A 59 -7.54 -26.37 -5.40
C PRO A 59 -6.84 -27.74 -5.37
N LYS A 60 -7.53 -28.78 -4.90
CA LYS A 60 -7.02 -30.16 -4.80
C LYS A 60 -6.93 -30.87 -6.15
N ARG A 61 -7.58 -30.30 -7.18
CA ARG A 61 -7.67 -30.82 -8.55
C ARG A 61 -7.53 -29.65 -9.52
N SER A 62 -7.41 -29.94 -10.82
CA SER A 62 -7.37 -28.89 -11.85
C SER A 62 -8.57 -27.93 -11.71
N PRO A 63 -8.35 -26.59 -11.68
CA PRO A 63 -9.44 -25.62 -11.57
C PRO A 63 -10.53 -25.80 -12.63
N LYS A 64 -10.15 -26.17 -13.85
CA LYS A 64 -11.08 -26.46 -14.95
C LYS A 64 -12.05 -27.59 -14.61
N VAL A 65 -11.55 -28.66 -13.98
CA VAL A 65 -12.37 -29.83 -13.61
C VAL A 65 -13.31 -29.46 -12.46
N ILE A 66 -12.81 -28.76 -11.44
CA ILE A 66 -13.64 -28.29 -10.32
C ILE A 66 -14.79 -27.42 -10.83
N LEU A 67 -14.50 -26.47 -11.73
CA LEU A 67 -15.53 -25.58 -12.28
C LEU A 67 -16.54 -26.33 -13.16
N GLN A 68 -16.10 -27.34 -13.91
CA GLN A 68 -16.99 -28.20 -14.68
C GLN A 68 -17.93 -29.01 -13.77
N ASP A 69 -17.39 -29.62 -12.72
CA ASP A 69 -18.17 -30.41 -11.76
C ASP A 69 -19.18 -29.52 -11.00
N TYR A 70 -18.77 -28.31 -10.63
CA TYR A 70 -19.67 -27.29 -10.07
C TYR A 70 -20.81 -26.98 -11.04
N ARG A 71 -20.52 -26.65 -12.30
CA ARG A 71 -21.53 -26.36 -13.34
C ARG A 71 -22.52 -27.49 -13.55
N SER A 72 -22.08 -28.74 -13.40
CA SER A 72 -22.95 -29.90 -13.55
C SER A 72 -23.83 -30.18 -12.34
N SER A 73 -23.41 -29.80 -11.13
CA SER A 73 -24.07 -30.20 -9.88
C SER A 73 -24.77 -29.06 -9.12
N HIS A 74 -24.40 -27.79 -9.34
CA HIS A 74 -24.86 -26.68 -8.51
C HIS A 74 -26.38 -26.41 -8.56
N SER A 75 -27.08 -26.93 -9.58
CA SER A 75 -28.54 -26.81 -9.74
C SER A 75 -29.31 -28.05 -9.29
N GLU A 76 -28.62 -29.10 -8.83
CA GLU A 76 -29.24 -30.33 -8.34
C GLU A 76 -29.87 -30.11 -6.96
N ALA A 77 -31.00 -30.77 -6.72
CA ALA A 77 -31.65 -30.73 -5.42
C ALA A 77 -30.76 -31.36 -4.34
N GLY A 78 -30.42 -30.60 -3.30
CA GLY A 78 -29.56 -31.07 -2.20
C GLY A 78 -28.07 -30.74 -2.38
N PHE A 79 -27.69 -29.98 -3.41
CA PHE A 79 -26.33 -29.45 -3.52
C PHE A 79 -25.97 -28.59 -2.29
N ASP A 80 -24.82 -28.89 -1.68
CA ASP A 80 -24.25 -28.14 -0.56
C ASP A 80 -22.92 -27.50 -1.02
N LEU A 81 -22.95 -26.18 -1.22
CA LEU A 81 -21.79 -25.41 -1.66
C LEU A 81 -20.60 -25.53 -0.70
N LYS A 82 -20.85 -25.59 0.61
CA LYS A 82 -19.78 -25.72 1.61
C LYS A 82 -19.14 -27.10 1.53
N ALA A 83 -19.94 -28.15 1.42
CA ALA A 83 -19.43 -29.51 1.22
C ALA A 83 -18.61 -29.61 -0.07
N PHE A 84 -19.11 -29.04 -1.16
CA PHE A 84 -18.42 -28.99 -2.45
C PHE A 84 -17.05 -28.29 -2.34
N VAL A 85 -16.99 -27.13 -1.66
CA VAL A 85 -15.72 -26.41 -1.44
C VAL A 85 -14.75 -27.24 -0.60
N LEU A 86 -15.20 -27.84 0.51
CA LEU A 86 -14.34 -28.65 1.38
C LEU A 86 -13.78 -29.89 0.69
N GLU A 87 -14.54 -30.49 -0.24
CA GLU A 87 -14.08 -31.62 -1.05
C GLU A 87 -13.02 -31.20 -2.08
N ASN A 88 -13.17 -30.02 -2.69
CA ASN A 88 -12.38 -29.58 -3.83
C ASN A 88 -11.19 -28.68 -3.51
N PHE A 89 -11.15 -28.11 -2.31
CA PHE A 89 -10.14 -27.14 -1.91
C PHE A 89 -9.50 -27.53 -0.59
N GLU A 90 -8.20 -27.26 -0.48
CA GLU A 90 -7.48 -27.19 0.77
C GLU A 90 -7.63 -25.76 1.31
N LEU A 91 -8.40 -25.62 2.39
CA LEU A 91 -8.57 -24.34 3.06
C LEU A 91 -7.33 -24.01 3.91
N PRO A 92 -7.00 -22.73 4.07
CA PRO A 92 -5.81 -22.36 4.81
C PRO A 92 -6.02 -22.68 6.30
N GLN A 93 -5.11 -23.45 6.90
CA GLN A 93 -5.25 -23.94 8.27
C GLN A 93 -5.24 -22.81 9.30
N PRO A 94 -6.08 -22.85 10.35
CA PRO A 94 -6.01 -21.88 11.42
C PRO A 94 -4.63 -21.95 12.10
N LEU A 95 -4.13 -20.81 12.54
CA LEU A 95 -2.92 -20.81 13.38
C LEU A 95 -3.23 -21.54 14.69
N PRO A 96 -2.29 -22.34 15.22
CA PRO A 96 -2.48 -23.03 16.48
C PRO A 96 -2.78 -21.99 17.57
N PHE A 97 -3.73 -22.31 18.46
CA PHE A 97 -3.96 -21.52 19.65
C PHE A 97 -2.68 -21.52 20.50
N ILE A 98 -2.21 -20.33 20.85
CA ILE A 98 -1.02 -20.16 21.69
C ILE A 98 -1.50 -19.76 23.07
N GLU A 99 -1.22 -20.60 24.06
CA GLU A 99 -1.45 -20.26 25.45
C GLU A 99 -0.48 -19.15 25.84
N VAL A 100 -1.02 -18.00 26.25
CA VAL A 100 -0.22 -16.86 26.69
C VAL A 100 0.20 -17.10 28.13
N ASP A 101 1.51 -17.18 28.36
CA ASP A 101 2.07 -17.19 29.71
C ASP A 101 1.87 -15.82 30.37
N THR A 102 0.82 -15.72 31.18
CA THR A 102 0.46 -14.49 31.91
C THR A 102 1.46 -14.11 33.03
N GLY A 103 2.44 -14.97 33.31
CA GLY A 103 3.53 -14.70 34.25
C GLY A 103 4.72 -13.95 33.65
N GLN A 104 4.79 -13.83 32.31
CA GLN A 104 5.86 -13.12 31.62
C GLN A 104 5.60 -11.61 31.59
N ASP A 105 6.66 -10.82 31.68
CA ASP A 105 6.56 -9.40 31.35
C ASP A 105 6.29 -9.19 29.85
N LEU A 106 5.85 -7.99 29.49
CA LEU A 106 5.49 -7.66 28.11
C LEU A 106 6.67 -7.84 27.13
N GLN A 107 7.90 -7.54 27.55
CA GLN A 107 9.06 -7.64 26.65
C GLN A 107 9.41 -9.11 26.36
N ALA A 108 9.41 -9.95 27.40
CA ALA A 108 9.62 -11.39 27.26
C ALA A 108 8.51 -12.02 26.40
N HIS A 109 7.26 -11.63 26.64
CA HIS A 109 6.13 -12.06 25.83
C HIS A 109 6.34 -11.70 24.34
N LEU A 110 6.61 -10.44 24.02
CA LEU A 110 6.80 -9.98 22.64
C LEU A 110 7.97 -10.68 21.94
N ARG A 111 9.12 -10.83 22.60
CA ARG A 111 10.28 -11.56 22.03
C ARG A 111 9.95 -13.01 21.72
N SER A 112 9.27 -13.70 22.64
CA SER A 112 8.82 -15.07 22.42
C SER A 112 7.77 -15.18 21.32
N HIS A 113 7.04 -14.10 21.05
CA HIS A 113 5.94 -14.13 20.08
C HIS A 113 6.43 -14.12 18.63
N TRP A 114 7.66 -13.65 18.36
CA TRP A 114 8.22 -13.63 17.00
C TRP A 114 8.19 -15.01 16.35
N THR A 115 8.55 -16.06 17.09
CA THR A 115 8.55 -17.43 16.56
C THR A 115 7.19 -17.89 16.03
N ASN A 116 6.10 -17.29 16.51
CA ASN A 116 4.73 -17.61 16.09
C ASN A 116 4.32 -16.87 14.82
N LEU A 117 4.91 -15.70 14.60
CA LEU A 117 4.59 -14.82 13.48
C LEU A 117 5.55 -15.01 12.30
N VAL A 118 6.71 -15.60 12.51
CA VAL A 118 7.64 -15.93 11.44
C VAL A 118 7.04 -17.01 10.52
N ARG A 119 7.18 -16.80 9.22
CA ARG A 119 6.94 -17.77 8.16
C ARG A 119 8.27 -18.06 7.47
N GLN A 120 8.51 -19.34 7.21
CA GLN A 120 9.68 -19.77 6.48
C GLN A 120 9.43 -19.67 4.97
N PRO A 121 10.46 -19.46 4.15
CA PRO A 121 10.38 -19.62 2.70
C PRO A 121 9.80 -20.99 2.36
N VAL A 122 8.70 -21.00 1.61
CA VAL A 122 8.04 -22.22 1.17
C VAL A 122 7.78 -22.12 -0.32
N LYS A 123 8.04 -23.22 -1.02
CA LYS A 123 7.58 -23.37 -2.40
C LYS A 123 6.06 -23.48 -2.40
N THR A 124 5.39 -22.70 -3.23
CA THR A 124 3.92 -22.66 -3.29
C THR A 124 3.39 -23.49 -4.46
N ASP A 125 2.15 -23.94 -4.35
CA ASP A 125 1.43 -24.56 -5.47
C ASP A 125 1.28 -23.55 -6.61
N PRO A 126 1.35 -23.94 -7.90
CA PRO A 126 1.09 -23.03 -9.02
C PRO A 126 -0.29 -22.34 -8.98
N ASN A 127 -1.27 -22.94 -8.29
CA ASN A 127 -2.60 -22.38 -8.04
C ASN A 127 -2.74 -21.84 -6.60
N SER A 128 -1.63 -21.44 -5.99
CA SER A 128 -1.61 -20.67 -4.76
C SER A 128 -1.65 -19.19 -5.08
N THR A 129 -2.41 -18.43 -4.29
CA THR A 129 -2.29 -16.97 -4.33
C THR A 129 -1.06 -16.47 -3.60
N LEU A 130 -0.45 -17.25 -2.69
CA LEU A 130 0.76 -16.85 -1.96
C LEU A 130 1.96 -16.81 -2.91
N ILE A 131 2.61 -15.65 -2.98
CA ILE A 131 3.84 -15.41 -3.74
C ILE A 131 5.02 -15.87 -2.87
N GLU A 132 5.90 -16.67 -3.46
CA GLU A 132 7.11 -17.15 -2.79
C GLU A 132 8.04 -15.98 -2.43
N LEU A 133 8.65 -16.05 -1.25
CA LEU A 133 9.66 -15.08 -0.81
C LEU A 133 10.95 -15.82 -0.44
N PRO A 134 12.13 -15.27 -0.78
CA PRO A 134 13.41 -15.96 -0.60
C PRO A 134 13.88 -16.06 0.86
N TYR A 135 13.44 -15.18 1.75
CA TYR A 135 13.87 -15.13 3.15
C TYR A 135 12.69 -15.28 4.12
N PRO A 136 12.94 -15.73 5.37
CA PRO A 136 11.90 -15.72 6.40
C PRO A 136 11.31 -14.32 6.60
N TYR A 137 10.03 -14.26 6.93
CA TYR A 137 9.32 -13.00 7.13
C TYR A 137 8.32 -13.10 8.26
N VAL A 138 8.01 -11.97 8.88
CA VAL A 138 6.98 -11.87 9.92
C VAL A 138 5.64 -11.48 9.31
N VAL A 139 4.55 -12.10 9.77
CA VAL A 139 3.17 -11.72 9.39
C VAL A 139 2.47 -10.99 10.55
N PRO A 140 1.46 -10.13 10.28
CA PRO A 140 0.74 -9.43 11.34
C PRO A 140 0.01 -10.35 12.33
N GLY A 141 -0.45 -11.51 11.86
CA GLY A 141 -1.09 -12.54 12.69
C GLY A 141 -2.57 -12.78 12.36
N GLY A 142 -3.10 -13.90 12.88
CA GLY A 142 -4.50 -14.30 12.70
C GLY A 142 -4.88 -14.56 11.23
N ARG A 143 -5.77 -13.72 10.68
CA ARG A 143 -6.23 -13.82 9.27
C ARG A 143 -5.17 -13.36 8.26
N PHE A 144 -4.20 -12.57 8.70
CA PHE A 144 -3.12 -12.02 7.87
C PHE A 144 -1.95 -13.00 7.90
N ARG A 145 -1.83 -13.79 6.83
CA ARG A 145 -0.92 -14.95 6.74
C ARG A 145 0.16 -14.77 5.68
N GLU A 146 0.28 -13.55 5.19
CA GLU A 146 1.25 -13.08 4.21
C GLU A 146 1.99 -11.87 4.82
N MET A 147 3.18 -11.59 4.30
CA MET A 147 3.89 -10.36 4.59
C MET A 147 3.09 -9.18 4.05
N PHE A 148 2.90 -8.14 4.87
CA PHE A 148 2.32 -6.86 4.45
C PHE A 148 3.41 -5.80 4.42
N TYR A 149 3.32 -4.86 3.48
CA TYR A 149 4.40 -3.91 3.24
C TYR A 149 4.62 -2.96 4.42
N TRP A 150 3.68 -2.07 4.73
CA TRP A 150 3.94 -1.05 5.74
C TRP A 150 4.00 -1.61 7.17
N ASP A 151 3.24 -2.67 7.49
CA ASP A 151 3.28 -3.37 8.79
C ASP A 151 4.69 -3.90 9.09
N SER A 152 5.38 -4.34 8.04
CA SER A 152 6.72 -4.89 8.14
C SER A 152 7.75 -3.84 8.55
N TYR A 153 7.59 -2.55 8.22
CA TYR A 153 8.46 -1.49 8.74
C TYR A 153 8.42 -1.42 10.27
N PHE A 154 7.22 -1.32 10.85
CA PHE A 154 7.04 -1.27 12.30
C PHE A 154 7.49 -2.57 12.99
N THR A 155 7.31 -3.69 12.31
CA THR A 155 7.80 -4.99 12.77
C THR A 155 9.33 -5.03 12.77
N ILE A 156 9.98 -4.55 11.70
CA ILE A 156 11.44 -4.47 11.57
C ILE A 156 12.04 -3.58 12.67
N LEU A 157 11.41 -2.45 13.01
CA LEU A 157 11.83 -1.65 14.17
C LEU A 157 11.85 -2.48 15.46
N GLY A 158 10.81 -3.28 15.71
CA GLY A 158 10.73 -4.20 16.86
C GLY A 158 11.79 -5.31 16.82
N LEU A 159 12.08 -5.87 15.64
CA LEU A 159 13.13 -6.87 15.43
C LEU A 159 14.51 -6.29 15.74
N LEU A 160 14.83 -5.11 15.20
CA LEU A 160 16.10 -4.42 15.47
C LEU A 160 16.26 -4.07 16.95
N ALA A 161 15.18 -3.65 17.62
CA ALA A 161 15.18 -3.40 19.06
C ALA A 161 15.33 -4.67 19.91
N SER A 162 14.97 -5.84 19.37
CA SER A 162 15.12 -7.14 20.04
C SER A 162 16.39 -7.90 19.65
N GLY A 163 17.20 -7.38 18.72
CA GLY A 163 18.45 -8.00 18.27
C GLY A 163 18.26 -9.06 17.17
N GLU A 164 17.07 -9.15 16.58
CA GLU A 164 16.72 -10.08 15.50
C GLU A 164 17.16 -9.52 14.12
N ASP A 165 18.41 -9.09 14.05
CA ASP A 165 18.94 -8.28 12.94
C ASP A 165 18.99 -9.06 11.62
N GLU A 166 19.29 -10.37 11.67
CA GLU A 166 19.28 -11.25 10.49
C GLU A 166 17.87 -11.42 9.92
N LEU A 167 16.85 -11.52 10.77
CA LEU A 167 15.46 -11.60 10.34
C LEU A 167 14.99 -10.26 9.74
N ALA A 168 15.36 -9.15 10.35
CA ALA A 168 15.10 -7.82 9.81
C ALA A 168 15.72 -7.64 8.41
N LEU A 169 17.00 -7.99 8.24
CA LEU A 169 17.68 -7.94 6.94
C LEU A 169 17.03 -8.90 5.92
N GLY A 170 16.59 -10.08 6.34
CA GLY A 170 15.83 -11.00 5.49
C GLY A 170 14.54 -10.39 4.95
N MET A 171 13.79 -9.68 5.78
CA MET A 171 12.58 -8.96 5.36
C MET A 171 12.89 -7.81 4.39
N ILE A 172 13.97 -7.06 4.61
CA ILE A 172 14.45 -6.02 3.66
C ILE A 172 14.80 -6.65 2.30
N ARG A 173 15.46 -7.82 2.30
CA ARG A 173 15.77 -8.54 1.07
C ARG A 173 14.54 -9.11 0.37
N ASN A 174 13.49 -9.45 1.11
CA ASN A 174 12.20 -9.81 0.52
C ASN A 174 11.53 -8.61 -0.17
N PHE A 175 11.65 -7.40 0.38
CA PHE A 175 11.22 -6.19 -0.31
C PHE A 175 11.98 -5.95 -1.61
N ALA A 176 13.31 -6.05 -1.56
CA ALA A 176 14.16 -5.94 -2.74
C ALA A 176 13.77 -6.97 -3.82
N TYR A 177 13.52 -8.22 -3.42
CA TYR A 177 13.02 -9.26 -4.32
C TYR A 177 11.68 -8.90 -4.98
N LEU A 178 10.71 -8.41 -4.20
CA LEU A 178 9.41 -7.99 -4.75
C LEU A 178 9.55 -6.80 -5.72
N ILE A 179 10.43 -5.86 -5.43
CA ILE A 179 10.75 -4.74 -6.32
C ILE A 179 11.42 -5.25 -7.61
N ASP A 180 12.31 -6.23 -7.54
CA ASP A 180 12.92 -6.83 -8.71
C ASP A 180 11.89 -7.53 -9.62
N GLU A 181 10.98 -8.31 -9.03
CA GLU A 181 9.95 -9.06 -9.76
C GLU A 181 8.82 -8.18 -10.31
N TYR A 182 8.33 -7.22 -9.53
CA TYR A 182 7.10 -6.48 -9.86
C TYR A 182 7.31 -4.98 -10.12
N GLY A 183 8.49 -4.45 -9.80
CA GLY A 183 8.81 -3.02 -9.89
C GLY A 183 8.38 -2.19 -8.68
N TYR A 184 7.72 -2.81 -7.70
CA TYR A 184 7.24 -2.19 -6.47
C TYR A 184 6.99 -3.28 -5.42
N ILE A 185 6.71 -2.89 -4.17
CA ILE A 185 6.32 -3.81 -3.11
C ILE A 185 4.78 -3.88 -3.07
N PRO A 186 4.14 -5.02 -3.39
CA PRO A 186 2.68 -5.14 -3.32
C PRO A 186 2.18 -5.00 -1.88
N ASN A 187 0.89 -4.66 -1.71
CA ASN A 187 0.22 -4.56 -0.39
C ASN A 187 0.59 -5.72 0.55
N GLY A 188 0.58 -6.94 0.02
CA GLY A 188 1.25 -8.10 0.61
C GLY A 188 1.61 -9.13 -0.44
N ASN A 189 2.33 -10.19 -0.08
CA ASN A 189 2.82 -11.20 -1.04
C ASN A 189 1.72 -12.20 -1.47
N ARG A 190 0.59 -11.68 -1.99
CA ARG A 190 -0.49 -12.46 -2.61
C ARG A 190 -0.80 -11.95 -4.01
N SER A 191 -1.16 -12.83 -4.94
CA SER A 191 -1.47 -12.48 -6.33
C SER A 191 -2.55 -11.40 -6.48
N TYR A 192 -3.62 -11.48 -5.68
CA TYR A 192 -4.70 -10.49 -5.69
C TYR A 192 -4.28 -9.10 -5.14
N PHE A 193 -3.10 -9.01 -4.51
CA PHE A 193 -2.48 -7.75 -4.08
C PHE A 193 -1.58 -7.11 -5.14
N LEU A 194 -1.22 -7.80 -6.24
CA LEU A 194 -0.46 -7.24 -7.38
C LEU A 194 -1.20 -6.13 -8.16
N SER A 195 -2.32 -5.65 -7.65
CA SER A 195 -3.05 -4.51 -8.22
C SER A 195 -2.72 -3.18 -7.52
N ARG A 196 -1.91 -3.21 -6.46
CA ARG A 196 -1.63 -2.05 -5.61
C ARG A 196 -0.43 -2.28 -4.69
N SER A 197 0.20 -1.19 -4.28
CA SER A 197 1.23 -1.16 -3.25
C SER A 197 0.63 -1.02 -1.83
N GLN A 198 1.37 -0.41 -0.92
CA GLN A 198 0.97 0.12 0.37
C GLN A 198 1.79 1.41 0.64
N PRO A 199 1.62 2.14 1.76
CA PRO A 199 2.45 3.32 2.05
C PRO A 199 3.95 3.00 1.93
N PRO A 200 4.74 3.80 1.17
CA PRO A 200 6.10 3.41 0.80
C PRO A 200 7.13 3.62 1.91
N PHE A 201 7.19 2.66 2.83
CA PHE A 201 8.10 2.67 3.98
C PHE A 201 9.48 2.05 3.71
N PHE A 202 9.81 1.63 2.48
CA PHE A 202 11.10 1.01 2.20
C PHE A 202 12.27 1.94 2.53
N ALA A 203 12.19 3.22 2.16
CA ALA A 203 13.19 4.23 2.52
C ALA A 203 13.37 4.32 4.05
N ALA A 204 12.28 4.46 4.81
CA ALA A 204 12.33 4.52 6.27
C ALA A 204 12.87 3.22 6.89
N THR A 205 12.57 2.07 6.28
CA THR A 205 13.09 0.75 6.70
C THR A 205 14.61 0.68 6.52
N LEU A 206 15.12 1.14 5.37
CA LEU A 206 16.55 1.21 5.11
C LEU A 206 17.23 2.19 6.07
N THR A 207 16.65 3.37 6.32
CA THR A 207 17.17 4.32 7.30
C THR A 207 17.27 3.70 8.69
N ALA A 208 16.21 3.04 9.18
CA ALA A 208 16.22 2.39 10.49
C ALA A 208 17.29 1.28 10.61
N TYR A 209 17.52 0.53 9.52
CA TYR A 209 18.59 -0.47 9.49
C TYR A 209 19.98 0.19 9.49
N ALA A 210 20.16 1.27 8.73
CA ALA A 210 21.40 2.04 8.66
C ALA A 210 21.75 2.75 9.98
N GLU A 211 20.77 3.21 10.76
CA GLU A 211 20.99 3.78 12.10
C GLU A 211 21.73 2.80 13.03
N LYS A 212 21.45 1.50 12.90
CA LYS A 212 22.08 0.45 13.71
C LYS A 212 23.36 -0.11 13.09
N HIS A 213 23.39 -0.27 11.76
CA HIS A 213 24.45 -1.02 11.06
C HIS A 213 25.39 -0.17 10.20
N GLY A 214 25.15 1.14 10.11
CA GLY A 214 25.89 2.06 9.24
C GLY A 214 25.28 2.15 7.83
N GLN A 215 25.53 3.26 7.15
CA GLN A 215 24.95 3.55 5.84
C GLN A 215 25.49 2.60 4.74
N GLU A 216 26.72 2.12 4.89
CA GLU A 216 27.30 1.11 3.99
C GLU A 216 26.47 -0.18 3.93
N ALA A 217 25.75 -0.52 5.00
CA ALA A 217 24.97 -1.74 5.10
C ALA A 217 23.71 -1.71 4.21
N ILE A 218 23.32 -0.54 3.70
CA ILE A 218 22.14 -0.38 2.84
C ILE A 218 22.46 0.03 1.40
N LEU A 219 23.74 0.25 1.06
CA LEU A 219 24.15 0.62 -0.30
C LEU A 219 23.73 -0.42 -1.35
N GLU A 220 23.64 -1.70 -0.97
CA GLU A 220 23.18 -2.77 -1.88
C GLU A 220 21.73 -2.58 -2.36
N PHE A 221 20.91 -1.85 -1.60
CA PHE A 221 19.49 -1.63 -1.89
C PHE A 221 19.20 -0.34 -2.66
N LEU A 222 20.23 0.47 -3.00
CA LEU A 222 20.05 1.70 -3.76
C LEU A 222 19.28 1.47 -5.09
N PRO A 223 19.63 0.47 -5.93
CA PRO A 223 18.87 0.22 -7.17
C PRO A 223 17.40 -0.13 -6.93
N HIS A 224 17.10 -0.82 -5.82
CA HIS A 224 15.73 -1.16 -5.44
C HIS A 224 14.94 0.07 -4.99
N LEU A 225 15.58 0.96 -4.23
CA LEU A 225 14.95 2.22 -3.80
C LEU A 225 14.66 3.14 -4.99
N GLU A 226 15.58 3.22 -5.96
CA GLU A 226 15.35 3.96 -7.22
C GLU A 226 14.17 3.36 -8.00
N LYS A 227 14.11 2.04 -8.12
CA LYS A 227 13.06 1.35 -8.87
C LYS A 227 11.67 1.51 -8.23
N GLU A 228 11.58 1.47 -6.90
CA GLU A 228 10.32 1.75 -6.22
C GLU A 228 9.92 3.22 -6.34
N TYR A 229 10.88 4.15 -6.23
CA TYR A 229 10.59 5.57 -6.45
C TYR A 229 10.07 5.81 -7.87
N ASP A 230 10.65 5.17 -8.88
CA ASP A 230 10.17 5.23 -10.27
C ASP A 230 8.72 4.73 -10.40
N TYR A 231 8.31 3.69 -9.68
CA TYR A 231 6.91 3.23 -9.67
C TYR A 231 5.96 4.34 -9.20
N TRP A 232 6.29 5.03 -8.09
CA TRP A 232 5.47 6.13 -7.58
C TRP A 232 5.48 7.34 -8.51
N MET A 233 6.56 7.55 -9.27
CA MET A 233 6.67 8.61 -10.26
C MET A 233 6.13 8.22 -11.64
N ASP A 234 5.35 7.12 -11.74
CA ASP A 234 4.80 6.58 -12.98
C ASP A 234 5.84 6.39 -14.10
N HIS A 235 7.05 6.00 -13.69
CA HIS A 235 8.23 5.82 -14.52
C HIS A 235 8.59 7.04 -15.38
N GLN A 236 8.19 8.23 -14.93
CA GLN A 236 8.58 9.49 -15.55
C GLN A 236 9.98 9.89 -15.05
N ALA A 237 10.98 9.82 -15.94
CA ALA A 237 12.34 10.26 -15.61
C ALA A 237 12.40 11.75 -15.21
N GLU A 238 11.50 12.59 -15.75
CA GLU A 238 11.38 14.00 -15.42
C GLU A 238 9.93 14.37 -15.11
N ILE A 239 9.69 15.43 -14.33
CA ILE A 239 8.34 15.98 -14.19
C ILE A 239 7.84 16.44 -15.57
N PRO A 240 6.67 15.95 -16.03
CA PRO A 240 6.04 16.45 -17.25
C PRO A 240 5.94 17.98 -17.29
N LYS A 241 6.26 18.58 -18.45
CA LYS A 241 6.27 20.06 -18.64
C LYS A 241 4.87 20.70 -18.72
N GLY A 242 3.82 19.94 -18.47
CA GLY A 242 2.43 20.38 -18.52
C GLY A 242 1.57 19.48 -17.64
N GLU A 243 0.27 19.76 -17.65
CA GLU A 243 -0.69 18.99 -16.84
C GLU A 243 -0.61 17.51 -17.19
N TYR A 244 -0.54 16.68 -16.15
CA TYR A 244 -0.42 15.23 -16.26
C TYR A 244 -1.20 14.57 -15.14
N VAL A 245 -2.06 13.61 -15.48
CA VAL A 245 -2.80 12.80 -14.51
C VAL A 245 -2.46 11.35 -14.80
N GLY A 246 -1.45 10.84 -14.09
CA GLY A 246 -1.00 9.46 -14.17
C GLY A 246 -1.75 8.52 -13.23
N ARG A 247 -1.13 7.39 -12.92
CA ARG A 247 -1.65 6.48 -11.87
C ARG A 247 -1.38 7.11 -10.51
N HIS A 248 -0.11 7.29 -10.19
CA HIS A 248 0.33 7.87 -8.93
C HIS A 248 0.72 9.34 -9.10
N LEU A 249 1.42 9.73 -10.17
CA LEU A 249 1.93 11.08 -10.35
C LEU A 249 0.87 12.00 -10.96
N ILE A 250 0.65 13.15 -10.31
CA ILE A 250 -0.18 14.23 -10.81
C ILE A 250 0.67 15.49 -10.93
N VAL A 251 0.54 16.19 -12.06
CA VAL A 251 1.19 17.48 -12.33
C VAL A 251 0.10 18.48 -12.70
N LEU A 252 0.04 19.58 -11.98
CA LEU A 252 -0.88 20.69 -12.24
C LEU A 252 -0.38 21.57 -13.39
N GLY A 253 -1.27 22.40 -13.95
CA GLY A 253 -0.93 23.31 -15.05
C GLY A 253 0.17 24.34 -14.73
N ASN A 254 0.45 24.60 -13.45
CA ASN A 254 1.56 25.46 -13.00
C ASN A 254 2.91 24.70 -12.84
N GLY A 255 2.94 23.39 -13.08
CA GLY A 255 4.11 22.54 -12.91
C GLY A 255 4.35 22.03 -11.48
N ASP A 256 3.48 22.37 -10.53
CA ASP A 256 3.47 21.76 -9.20
C ASP A 256 2.98 20.30 -9.32
N TYR A 257 3.48 19.40 -8.49
CA TYR A 257 3.17 17.97 -8.58
C TYR A 257 3.00 17.31 -7.21
N PHE A 258 2.31 16.19 -7.19
CA PHE A 258 2.12 15.35 -6.00
C PHE A 258 1.78 13.93 -6.44
N ASN A 259 1.79 13.02 -5.47
CA ASN A 259 1.43 11.63 -5.70
C ASN A 259 0.10 11.27 -5.04
N ARG A 260 -0.60 10.27 -5.57
CA ARG A 260 -1.78 9.67 -4.95
C ARG A 260 -1.64 8.17 -4.81
N TYR A 261 -2.41 7.61 -3.89
CA TYR A 261 -2.73 6.19 -3.95
C TYR A 261 -3.69 5.94 -5.14
N TYR A 262 -3.68 4.73 -5.70
CA TYR A 262 -4.34 4.43 -6.97
C TYR A 262 -5.01 3.05 -7.05
N GLY A 263 -6.29 3.04 -7.40
CA GLY A 263 -7.08 1.84 -7.65
C GLY A 263 -6.93 1.36 -9.09
N ALA A 264 -6.02 0.39 -9.31
CA ALA A 264 -5.71 -0.09 -10.66
C ALA A 264 -6.81 -0.93 -11.34
N LYS A 265 -7.73 -1.51 -10.56
CA LYS A 265 -8.86 -2.32 -11.06
C LYS A 265 -10.18 -1.70 -10.61
N ASP A 266 -11.16 -1.72 -11.49
CA ASP A 266 -12.48 -1.09 -11.38
C ASP A 266 -13.61 -2.06 -11.00
N TYR A 267 -13.23 -3.20 -10.42
CA TYR A 267 -14.15 -4.19 -9.88
C TYR A 267 -13.76 -4.56 -8.45
N ALA A 268 -14.68 -5.20 -7.74
CA ALA A 268 -14.53 -5.62 -6.35
C ALA A 268 -13.26 -6.44 -6.13
N ARG A 269 -12.60 -6.24 -5.00
CA ARG A 269 -11.41 -6.98 -4.59
C ARG A 269 -11.76 -8.42 -4.27
N ALA A 270 -10.90 -9.36 -4.67
CA ALA A 270 -11.14 -10.78 -4.45
C ALA A 270 -11.31 -11.11 -2.95
N GLU A 271 -10.44 -10.57 -2.09
CA GLU A 271 -10.44 -10.81 -0.64
C GLU A 271 -11.57 -10.09 0.12
N GLY A 272 -12.36 -9.29 -0.59
CA GLY A 272 -13.50 -8.53 -0.05
C GLY A 272 -14.76 -8.64 -0.90
N TYR A 273 -14.81 -9.56 -1.87
CA TYR A 273 -15.74 -9.50 -3.00
C TYR A 273 -17.20 -9.37 -2.56
N GLY A 274 -17.67 -10.33 -1.74
CA GLY A 274 -19.07 -10.33 -1.29
C GLY A 274 -19.43 -9.10 -0.46
N LYS A 275 -18.49 -8.57 0.34
CA LYS A 275 -18.69 -7.35 1.14
C LYS A 275 -18.83 -6.12 0.25
N GLU A 276 -17.94 -5.97 -0.72
CA GLU A 276 -17.93 -4.81 -1.61
C GLU A 276 -19.09 -4.82 -2.59
N MET A 277 -19.51 -5.98 -3.07
CA MET A 277 -20.71 -6.11 -3.89
C MET A 277 -21.96 -5.64 -3.12
N ARG A 278 -22.09 -5.98 -1.82
CA ARG A 278 -23.19 -5.48 -0.99
C ARG A 278 -23.14 -3.97 -0.81
N TRP A 279 -21.96 -3.38 -0.62
CA TRP A 279 -21.82 -1.92 -0.57
C TRP A 279 -22.17 -1.26 -1.90
N ALA A 280 -21.87 -1.91 -3.02
CA ALA A 280 -22.17 -1.43 -4.36
C ALA A 280 -23.67 -1.48 -4.71
N GLU A 281 -24.51 -2.21 -3.95
CA GLU A 281 -25.97 -2.27 -4.19
C GLU A 281 -26.63 -0.89 -4.14
N SER A 282 -26.12 0.02 -3.30
CA SER A 282 -26.63 1.40 -3.20
C SER A 282 -25.98 2.37 -4.19
N ILE A 283 -25.05 1.90 -5.03
CA ILE A 283 -24.30 2.72 -5.99
C ILE A 283 -24.88 2.50 -7.40
N PRO A 284 -25.17 3.56 -8.18
CA PRO A 284 -25.58 3.45 -9.58
C PRO A 284 -24.59 2.63 -10.41
N ASP A 285 -25.09 1.83 -11.35
CA ASP A 285 -24.27 0.89 -12.14
C ASP A 285 -23.12 1.60 -12.87
N GLU A 286 -23.36 2.82 -13.37
CA GLU A 286 -22.39 3.67 -14.06
C GLU A 286 -21.30 4.25 -13.14
N GLU A 287 -21.57 4.36 -11.84
CA GLU A 287 -20.62 4.90 -10.84
C GLU A 287 -19.81 3.79 -10.16
N ARG A 288 -20.29 2.54 -10.20
CA ARG A 288 -19.63 1.38 -9.56
C ARG A 288 -18.16 1.19 -9.96
N PRO A 289 -17.74 1.35 -11.23
CA PRO A 289 -16.32 1.22 -11.58
C PRO A 289 -15.43 2.16 -10.77
N GLN A 290 -15.82 3.44 -10.67
CA GLN A 290 -15.05 4.43 -9.91
C GLN A 290 -15.13 4.18 -8.41
N PHE A 291 -16.28 3.74 -7.90
CA PHE A 291 -16.43 3.31 -6.51
C PHE A 291 -15.44 2.18 -6.14
N PHE A 292 -15.32 1.14 -6.97
CA PHE A 292 -14.38 0.05 -6.73
C PHE A 292 -12.92 0.48 -6.82
N ARG A 293 -12.58 1.38 -7.76
CA ARG A 293 -11.23 1.97 -7.81
C ARG A 293 -10.93 2.73 -6.52
N ASN A 294 -11.85 3.55 -6.04
CA ASN A 294 -11.70 4.28 -4.78
C ASN A 294 -11.54 3.35 -3.57
N LEU A 295 -12.32 2.26 -3.48
CA LEU A 295 -12.14 1.27 -2.42
C LEU A 295 -10.72 0.67 -2.46
N ARG A 296 -10.23 0.33 -3.65
CA ARG A 296 -8.88 -0.22 -3.84
C ARG A 296 -7.79 0.79 -3.53
N THR A 297 -7.97 2.06 -3.91
CA THR A 297 -7.09 3.18 -3.55
C THR A 297 -6.92 3.28 -2.05
N VAL A 298 -8.02 3.20 -1.29
CA VAL A 298 -7.95 3.26 0.18
C VAL A 298 -7.23 2.04 0.77
N CYS A 299 -7.28 0.88 0.12
CA CYS A 299 -6.53 -0.27 0.57
C CYS A 299 -5.02 -0.13 0.29
N GLU A 300 -4.65 0.60 -0.77
CA GLU A 300 -3.25 0.98 -1.01
C GLU A 300 -2.77 2.02 0.00
N SER A 301 -3.65 2.85 0.56
CA SER A 301 -3.27 3.79 1.60
C SER A 301 -3.00 3.14 2.96
N GLY A 302 -3.42 1.89 3.16
CA GLY A 302 -3.39 1.19 4.45
C GLY A 302 -4.52 1.60 5.41
N TRP A 303 -5.36 2.58 5.05
CA TRP A 303 -6.43 3.11 5.91
C TRP A 303 -7.82 2.64 5.46
N ASP A 304 -8.00 1.34 5.21
CA ASP A 304 -9.26 0.73 4.76
C ASP A 304 -10.18 0.33 5.93
N PHE A 305 -11.20 1.09 6.33
CA PHE A 305 -11.64 2.37 5.78
C PHE A 305 -11.68 3.46 6.86
N SER A 306 -11.84 4.70 6.40
CA SER A 306 -11.86 5.93 7.19
C SER A 306 -12.71 7.00 6.49
N THR A 307 -13.35 7.86 7.27
CA THR A 307 -14.00 9.09 6.81
C THR A 307 -13.05 10.09 6.17
N ARG A 308 -11.73 9.94 6.39
CA ARG A 308 -10.67 10.66 5.66
C ARG A 308 -10.94 10.69 4.15
N TRP A 309 -11.49 9.60 3.61
CA TRP A 309 -11.65 9.37 2.17
C TRP A 309 -13.05 9.70 1.62
N TYR A 310 -13.99 10.12 2.46
CA TYR A 310 -15.41 10.31 2.10
C TYR A 310 -15.69 11.79 1.82
N ALA A 311 -16.32 12.13 0.69
CA ALA A 311 -16.49 13.52 0.24
C ALA A 311 -17.22 14.36 1.28
N ASP A 312 -18.24 13.76 1.90
CA ASP A 312 -19.02 14.37 2.98
C ASP A 312 -18.46 14.13 4.39
N GLY A 313 -17.33 13.43 4.50
CA GLY A 313 -16.70 13.05 5.76
C GLY A 313 -17.51 12.08 6.62
N ARG A 314 -18.48 11.35 6.04
CA ARG A 314 -19.43 10.51 6.80
C ARG A 314 -19.80 9.21 6.11
N HIS A 315 -20.16 9.24 4.84
CA HIS A 315 -20.76 8.09 4.16
C HIS A 315 -19.82 7.49 3.12
N LYS A 316 -19.55 6.18 3.23
CA LYS A 316 -18.70 5.42 2.32
C LYS A 316 -19.12 5.48 0.85
N SER A 317 -20.42 5.66 0.58
CA SER A 317 -20.92 5.86 -0.80
C SER A 317 -20.33 7.10 -1.49
N THR A 318 -19.77 8.04 -0.73
CA THR A 318 -19.12 9.26 -1.25
C THR A 318 -17.59 9.16 -1.31
N ILE A 319 -17.05 7.94 -1.25
CA ILE A 319 -15.60 7.69 -1.32
C ILE A 319 -14.99 8.23 -2.63
N HIS A 320 -13.96 9.06 -2.51
CA HIS A 320 -13.29 9.74 -3.65
C HIS A 320 -11.76 9.78 -3.47
N ALA A 321 -11.18 8.76 -2.84
CA ALA A 321 -9.75 8.73 -2.52
C ALA A 321 -8.80 8.95 -3.72
N MET A 322 -9.23 8.63 -4.95
CA MET A 322 -8.47 8.89 -6.17
C MET A 322 -8.28 10.37 -6.50
N ASP A 323 -9.12 11.25 -5.96
CA ASP A 323 -9.07 12.69 -6.22
C ASP A 323 -8.22 13.43 -5.17
N LEU A 324 -7.63 12.67 -4.23
CA LEU A 324 -6.84 13.22 -3.13
C LEU A 324 -5.35 12.97 -3.36
N ALA A 325 -4.55 13.99 -3.04
CA ALA A 325 -3.14 13.90 -2.73
C ALA A 325 -3.01 13.76 -1.20
N PRO A 326 -2.61 12.58 -0.69
CA PRO A 326 -2.50 12.35 0.75
C PRO A 326 -1.20 12.92 1.33
N VAL A 327 -1.26 13.59 2.47
CA VAL A 327 -0.07 14.22 3.08
C VAL A 327 0.95 13.20 3.61
N ASP A 328 0.47 12.04 4.06
CA ASP A 328 1.32 10.92 4.47
C ASP A 328 2.13 10.37 3.31
N LEU A 329 1.50 10.14 2.15
CA LEU A 329 2.22 9.70 0.95
C LEU A 329 3.28 10.69 0.51
N GLN A 330 2.98 12.00 0.51
CA GLN A 330 3.98 13.01 0.14
C GLN A 330 5.18 12.98 1.10
N SER A 331 4.92 12.82 2.39
CA SER A 331 5.97 12.80 3.41
C SER A 331 6.88 11.57 3.26
N LEU A 332 6.30 10.40 2.96
CA LEU A 332 7.08 9.18 2.73
C LEU A 332 7.93 9.27 1.45
N LEU A 333 7.41 9.87 0.39
CA LEU A 333 8.18 10.10 -0.83
C LEU A 333 9.29 11.14 -0.63
N TYR A 334 9.09 12.12 0.26
CA TYR A 334 10.18 13.01 0.68
C TYR A 334 11.32 12.23 1.36
N MET A 335 10.99 11.29 2.25
CA MET A 335 12.00 10.42 2.88
C MET A 335 12.75 9.58 1.84
N ALA A 336 12.06 9.07 0.83
CA ALA A 336 12.70 8.33 -0.26
C ALA A 336 13.65 9.21 -1.09
N GLU A 337 13.21 10.40 -1.50
CA GLU A 337 14.06 11.36 -2.22
C GLU A 337 15.27 11.79 -1.39
N HIS A 338 15.09 12.00 -0.09
CA HIS A 338 16.18 12.37 0.82
C HIS A 338 17.22 11.24 0.95
N LEU A 339 16.78 10.00 1.19
CA LEU A 339 17.69 8.86 1.30
C LEU A 339 18.42 8.60 -0.03
N LEU A 340 17.74 8.72 -1.17
CA LEU A 340 18.37 8.62 -2.49
C LEU A 340 19.48 9.67 -2.69
N TYR A 341 19.22 10.91 -2.26
CA TYR A 341 20.24 11.96 -2.23
C TYR A 341 21.45 11.54 -1.38
N GLU A 342 21.25 11.07 -0.15
CA GLU A 342 22.33 10.72 0.77
C GLU A 342 23.19 9.56 0.25
N LEU A 343 22.56 8.51 -0.30
CA LEU A 343 23.26 7.35 -0.83
C LEU A 343 24.08 7.71 -2.08
N HIS A 344 23.54 8.53 -2.99
CA HIS A 344 24.31 9.01 -4.15
C HIS A 344 25.45 9.95 -3.75
N GLN A 345 25.28 10.76 -2.69
CA GLN A 345 26.37 11.56 -2.13
C GLN A 345 27.49 10.67 -1.58
N GLN A 346 27.15 9.63 -0.82
CA GLN A 346 28.12 8.68 -0.26
C GLN A 346 28.92 7.96 -1.36
N LEU A 347 28.27 7.62 -2.47
CA LEU A 347 28.91 7.00 -3.65
C LEU A 347 29.68 8.00 -4.54
N GLY A 348 29.64 9.31 -4.24
CA GLY A 348 30.29 10.34 -5.06
C GLY A 348 29.59 10.62 -6.40
N ASN A 349 28.33 10.21 -6.57
CA ASN A 349 27.53 10.46 -7.77
C ASN A 349 26.84 11.83 -7.71
N ALA A 350 27.63 12.89 -7.82
CA ALA A 350 27.16 14.27 -7.69
C ALA A 350 25.95 14.64 -8.60
N PRO A 351 25.86 14.18 -9.87
CA PRO A 351 24.68 14.46 -10.69
C PRO A 351 23.38 13.89 -10.12
N GLN A 352 23.37 12.62 -9.69
CA GLN A 352 22.17 11.98 -9.13
C GLN A 352 21.84 12.53 -7.74
N ALA A 353 22.85 12.79 -6.91
CA ALA A 353 22.66 13.47 -5.64
C ALA A 353 21.96 14.83 -5.84
N SER A 354 22.44 15.66 -6.76
CA SER A 354 21.82 16.96 -7.05
C SER A 354 20.39 16.82 -7.59
N PHE A 355 20.11 15.78 -8.38
CA PHE A 355 18.77 15.49 -8.87
C PHE A 355 17.81 15.22 -7.71
N TYR A 356 18.12 14.24 -6.86
CA TYR A 356 17.25 13.86 -5.74
C TYR A 356 17.16 14.95 -4.66
N GLN A 357 18.23 15.70 -4.42
CA GLN A 357 18.17 16.88 -3.54
C GLN A 357 17.14 17.90 -4.05
N SER A 358 17.14 18.19 -5.35
CA SER A 358 16.17 19.12 -5.93
C SER A 358 14.73 18.61 -5.83
N ARG A 359 14.53 17.29 -5.92
CA ARG A 359 13.21 16.65 -5.74
C ARG A 359 12.73 16.75 -4.30
N ALA A 360 13.58 16.38 -3.34
CA ALA A 360 13.27 16.47 -1.91
C ALA A 360 12.91 17.90 -1.49
N GLU A 361 13.72 18.90 -1.84
CA GLU A 361 13.44 20.31 -1.51
C GLU A 361 12.14 20.77 -2.16
N ARG A 362 11.92 20.42 -3.43
CA ARG A 362 10.69 20.77 -4.12
C ARG A 362 9.46 20.13 -3.49
N ARG A 363 9.54 18.86 -3.11
CA ARG A 363 8.43 18.16 -2.44
C ARG A 363 8.15 18.76 -1.07
N LYS A 364 9.18 19.10 -0.29
CA LYS A 364 9.04 19.80 1.01
C LYS A 364 8.28 21.13 0.86
N GLU A 365 8.63 21.93 -0.15
CA GLU A 365 7.89 23.15 -0.47
C GLU A 365 6.43 22.88 -0.82
N LEU A 366 6.16 21.84 -1.62
CA LEU A 366 4.82 21.50 -2.08
C LEU A 366 3.95 20.92 -0.94
N ILE A 367 4.54 20.13 -0.04
CA ILE A 367 3.89 19.70 1.21
C ILE A 367 3.43 20.91 1.99
N HIS A 368 4.31 21.89 2.22
CA HIS A 368 3.92 23.09 2.95
C HIS A 368 2.87 23.92 2.20
N ARG A 369 2.99 24.07 0.87
CA ARG A 369 2.07 24.88 0.06
C ARG A 369 0.66 24.30 -0.01
N TYR A 370 0.53 23.01 -0.30
CA TYR A 370 -0.76 22.39 -0.61
C TYR A 370 -1.40 21.66 0.56
N HIS A 371 -0.64 21.30 1.60
CA HIS A 371 -1.17 20.52 2.72
C HIS A 371 -1.26 21.30 4.03
N PHE A 372 -0.55 22.42 4.19
CA PHE A 372 -0.61 23.20 5.42
C PHE A 372 -1.81 24.15 5.42
N ALA A 373 -2.71 23.98 6.39
CA ALA A 373 -3.87 24.84 6.61
C ALA A 373 -3.47 26.01 7.54
N PRO A 374 -3.15 27.22 7.03
CA PRO A 374 -2.56 28.28 7.86
C PRO A 374 -3.48 28.80 8.97
N THR A 375 -4.81 28.70 8.80
CA THR A 375 -5.77 29.11 9.83
C THR A 375 -5.81 28.16 11.02
N GLN A 376 -5.65 26.86 10.77
CA GLN A 376 -5.67 25.83 11.81
C GLN A 376 -4.25 25.52 12.32
N GLY A 377 -3.23 25.80 11.51
CA GLY A 377 -1.83 25.49 11.77
C GLY A 377 -1.53 23.99 11.74
N ILE A 378 -2.24 23.23 10.89
CA ILE A 378 -2.08 21.77 10.77
C ILE A 378 -1.94 21.34 9.32
N TYR A 379 -1.47 20.12 9.11
CA TYR A 379 -1.40 19.49 7.80
C TYR A 379 -2.67 18.67 7.50
N LEU A 380 -3.15 18.71 6.26
CA LEU A 380 -4.35 18.05 5.78
C LEU A 380 -4.10 17.45 4.38
N ASP A 381 -4.97 16.53 3.95
CA ASP A 381 -4.96 16.06 2.57
C ASP A 381 -5.49 17.13 1.61
N TYR A 382 -4.95 17.15 0.40
CA TYR A 382 -5.30 18.08 -0.66
C TYR A 382 -6.18 17.37 -1.70
N ASP A 383 -7.35 17.93 -1.99
CA ASP A 383 -8.20 17.52 -3.11
C ASP A 383 -7.77 18.32 -4.34
N PHE A 384 -7.10 17.64 -5.27
CA PHE A 384 -6.54 18.30 -6.44
C PHE A 384 -7.55 18.51 -7.56
N VAL A 385 -8.69 17.83 -7.51
CA VAL A 385 -9.80 18.04 -8.45
C VAL A 385 -10.63 19.23 -7.97
N GLY A 386 -10.86 19.33 -6.66
CA GLY A 386 -11.58 20.42 -6.01
C GLY A 386 -10.75 21.67 -5.72
N ASP A 387 -9.42 21.63 -5.95
CA ASP A 387 -8.46 22.71 -5.64
C ASP A 387 -8.62 23.22 -4.19
N SER A 388 -8.69 22.29 -3.23
CA SER A 388 -8.94 22.64 -1.83
C SER A 388 -8.40 21.63 -0.83
N LEU A 389 -8.17 22.09 0.39
CA LEU A 389 -7.91 21.21 1.52
C LEU A 389 -9.19 20.49 1.95
N THR A 390 -9.08 19.20 2.28
CA THR A 390 -10.22 18.37 2.67
C THR A 390 -10.92 18.84 3.95
N ASN A 391 -10.25 19.60 4.82
CA ASN A 391 -10.74 20.01 6.14
C ASN A 391 -11.18 18.84 7.04
N ARG A 392 -10.53 17.68 6.89
CA ARG A 392 -10.73 16.47 7.70
C ARG A 392 -9.47 16.16 8.50
N PRO A 393 -9.33 16.68 9.72
CA PRO A 393 -8.13 16.44 10.54
C PRO A 393 -8.01 14.95 10.90
N THR A 394 -6.84 14.36 10.64
CA THR A 394 -6.47 12.99 11.01
C THR A 394 -5.02 12.94 11.47
N LEU A 395 -4.57 11.83 12.06
CA LEU A 395 -3.16 11.66 12.43
C LEU A 395 -2.18 11.66 11.25
N ALA A 396 -2.65 11.66 9.99
CA ALA A 396 -1.78 11.85 8.83
C ALA A 396 -0.99 13.18 8.90
N MET A 397 -1.50 14.18 9.64
CA MET A 397 -0.81 15.45 9.89
C MET A 397 0.56 15.32 10.60
N LEU A 398 0.84 14.16 11.20
CA LEU A 398 2.09 13.88 11.91
C LEU A 398 3.18 13.35 10.97
N TYR A 399 2.83 12.92 9.76
CA TYR A 399 3.81 12.41 8.80
C TYR A 399 4.84 13.47 8.35
N PRO A 400 4.49 14.75 8.13
CA PRO A 400 5.48 15.79 7.86
C PRO A 400 6.48 16.02 9.00
N LEU A 401 6.07 15.79 10.25
CA LEU A 401 6.96 15.87 11.41
C LEU A 401 7.88 14.64 11.47
N TYR A 402 7.30 13.45 11.29
CA TYR A 402 8.05 12.20 11.23
C TYR A 402 9.10 12.18 10.10
N ALA A 403 8.76 12.74 8.94
CA ALA A 403 9.65 12.88 7.79
C ALA A 403 10.59 14.10 7.87
N GLU A 404 10.56 14.88 8.96
CA GLU A 404 11.40 16.07 9.15
C GLU A 404 11.27 17.14 8.04
N CYS A 405 10.11 17.20 7.40
CA CYS A 405 9.81 18.15 6.33
C CYS A 405 8.88 19.30 6.76
N ALA A 406 8.44 19.33 8.02
CA ALA A 406 7.75 20.46 8.63
C ALA A 406 8.71 21.58 9.09
N THR A 407 8.19 22.79 9.31
CA THR A 407 8.93 23.82 10.05
C THR A 407 8.79 23.62 11.56
N PRO A 408 9.76 24.07 12.39
CA PRO A 408 9.63 23.98 13.85
C PRO A 408 8.36 24.64 14.40
N GLU A 409 7.96 25.77 13.83
CA GLU A 409 6.72 26.45 14.22
C GLU A 409 5.48 25.61 13.90
N ALA A 410 5.43 25.03 12.69
CA ALA A 410 4.33 24.14 12.29
C ALA A 410 4.29 22.90 13.18
N ALA A 411 5.44 22.28 13.47
CA ALA A 411 5.54 21.12 14.34
C ALA A 411 5.00 21.39 15.76
N GLN A 412 5.36 22.55 16.34
CA GLN A 412 4.86 22.96 17.65
C GLN A 412 3.34 23.16 17.67
N ILE A 413 2.76 23.75 16.62
CA ILE A 413 1.32 23.96 16.52
C ILE A 413 0.58 22.63 16.32
N VAL A 414 1.08 21.76 15.44
CA VAL A 414 0.55 20.41 15.23
C VAL A 414 0.57 19.61 16.54
N GLY A 415 1.69 19.62 17.27
CA GLY A 415 1.80 18.93 18.56
C GLY A 415 0.78 19.44 19.59
N ASN A 416 0.57 20.76 19.67
CA ASN A 416 -0.46 21.34 20.53
C ASN A 416 -1.88 20.94 20.10
N PHE A 417 -2.15 20.90 18.79
CA PHE A 417 -3.44 20.48 18.24
C PHE A 417 -3.72 19.00 18.54
N VAL A 418 -2.75 18.12 18.29
CA VAL A 418 -2.84 16.68 18.57
C VAL A 418 -3.06 16.43 20.07
N ARG A 419 -2.28 17.08 20.93
CA ARG A 419 -2.46 17.00 22.39
C ARG A 419 -3.86 17.43 22.83
N ALA A 420 -4.42 18.48 22.22
CA ALA A 420 -5.71 19.03 22.61
C ALA A 420 -6.91 18.26 22.04
N ARG A 421 -6.76 17.55 20.92
CA ARG A 421 -7.88 17.00 20.14
C ARG A 421 -7.83 15.48 19.95
N PHE A 422 -6.64 14.90 19.81
CA PHE A 422 -6.47 13.49 19.42
C PHE A 422 -5.97 12.61 20.57
N LEU A 423 -5.27 13.18 21.55
CA LEU A 423 -4.79 12.44 22.71
C LEU A 423 -5.95 12.09 23.66
N SER A 424 -6.12 10.80 23.88
CA SER A 424 -7.04 10.21 24.86
C SER A 424 -6.26 9.34 25.86
N ASP A 425 -6.94 8.80 26.88
CA ASP A 425 -6.31 7.96 27.93
C ASP A 425 -5.53 6.76 27.38
N GLY A 426 -5.97 6.20 26.25
CA GLY A 426 -5.36 5.04 25.58
C GLY A 426 -4.35 5.37 24.48
N GLY A 427 -4.05 6.65 24.21
CA GLY A 427 -3.17 7.09 23.13
C GLY A 427 -3.84 8.04 22.14
N LEU A 428 -3.29 8.13 20.93
CA LEU A 428 -3.77 8.99 19.85
C LEU A 428 -4.89 8.29 19.06
N ALA A 429 -6.08 8.88 19.03
CA ALA A 429 -7.17 8.45 18.16
C ALA A 429 -6.83 8.77 16.69
N THR A 430 -7.25 7.97 15.72
CA THR A 430 -6.88 8.16 14.30
C THR A 430 -7.54 9.37 13.63
N SER A 431 -8.80 9.64 13.97
CA SER A 431 -9.58 10.78 13.50
C SER A 431 -10.40 11.38 14.66
N LEU A 432 -11.22 12.39 14.35
CA LEU A 432 -12.17 13.00 15.31
C LEU A 432 -13.63 12.58 15.04
N VAL A 433 -13.87 11.65 14.11
CA VAL A 433 -15.20 11.26 13.67
C VAL A 433 -15.50 9.85 14.16
N ASP A 434 -16.59 9.68 14.93
CA ASP A 434 -17.11 8.36 15.32
C ASP A 434 -18.02 7.81 14.21
N SER A 435 -17.41 7.11 13.25
CA SER A 435 -18.08 6.62 12.05
C SER A 435 -18.41 5.12 12.09
N GLY A 436 -17.83 4.40 13.06
CA GLY A 436 -17.79 2.93 13.06
C GLY A 436 -16.77 2.33 12.08
N GLU A 437 -16.04 3.15 11.31
CA GLU A 437 -14.90 2.67 10.52
C GLU A 437 -13.68 2.39 11.41
N GLN A 438 -12.83 1.45 10.98
CA GLN A 438 -11.72 1.03 11.82
C GLN A 438 -10.59 2.09 11.91
N TRP A 439 -10.40 2.90 10.88
CA TRP A 439 -9.40 3.99 10.85
C TRP A 439 -10.04 5.35 11.16
N ASP A 440 -10.86 5.38 12.21
CA ASP A 440 -11.54 6.56 12.74
C ASP A 440 -11.64 6.47 14.27
N TYR A 441 -12.09 7.55 14.92
CA TYR A 441 -12.39 7.53 16.36
C TYR A 441 -13.41 6.39 16.67
N PRO A 442 -13.26 5.65 17.79
CA PRO A 442 -12.31 5.83 18.89
C PRO A 442 -10.99 5.06 18.74
N ASN A 443 -10.71 4.46 17.58
CA ASN A 443 -9.58 3.56 17.42
C ASN A 443 -8.25 4.32 17.38
N GLY A 444 -7.24 3.74 18.02
CA GLY A 444 -5.85 4.12 17.90
C GLY A 444 -5.05 2.95 17.30
N TRP A 445 -4.17 3.26 16.35
CA TRP A 445 -3.36 2.26 15.66
C TRP A 445 -1.89 2.43 16.03
N ALA A 446 -1.22 1.32 16.38
CA ALA A 446 0.21 1.27 16.69
C ALA A 446 1.11 2.07 15.72
N PRO A 447 0.98 1.95 14.38
CA PRO A 447 1.77 2.76 13.44
C PRO A 447 1.61 4.27 13.67
N HIS A 448 0.40 4.76 13.92
CA HIS A 448 0.18 6.19 14.18
C HIS A 448 0.69 6.64 15.54
N GLN A 449 0.70 5.74 16.53
CA GLN A 449 1.34 6.05 17.82
C GLN A 449 2.84 6.24 17.63
N PHE A 450 3.50 5.33 16.91
CA PHE A 450 4.92 5.41 16.62
C PHE A 450 5.27 6.67 15.83
N ILE A 451 4.58 6.91 14.70
CA ILE A 451 4.79 8.10 13.86
C ILE A 451 4.56 9.38 14.66
N GLY A 452 3.50 9.41 15.48
CA GLY A 452 3.21 10.58 16.30
C GLY A 452 4.28 10.85 17.35
N VAL A 453 4.74 9.82 18.06
CA VAL A 453 5.81 9.97 19.06
C VAL A 453 7.12 10.35 18.40
N GLN A 454 7.55 9.63 17.36
CA GLN A 454 8.82 9.89 16.69
C GLN A 454 8.83 11.27 16.01
N GLY A 455 7.75 11.62 15.29
CA GLY A 455 7.63 12.93 14.66
C GLY A 455 7.67 14.09 15.66
N LEU A 456 7.07 13.92 16.85
CA LEU A 456 7.16 14.93 17.90
C LEU A 456 8.54 14.98 18.59
N LEU A 457 9.31 13.88 18.59
CA LEU A 457 10.67 13.86 19.14
C LEU A 457 11.71 14.49 18.20
N ASN A 458 11.43 14.53 16.90
CA ASN A 458 12.31 15.15 15.91
C ASN A 458 12.35 16.69 16.00
N TYR A 459 11.46 17.32 16.78
CA TYR A 459 11.32 18.77 16.96
C TYR A 459 11.28 19.16 18.44
#